data_AF-A0AAU1IJZ6-F1
#
_entry.id   AF-A0AAU1IJZ6-F1
#
_cell.length_a   1.000
_cell.length_b   1.000
_cell.length_c   1.000
_cell.angle_alpha   90.00
_cell.angle_beta   90.00
_cell.angle_gamma   90.00
#
_symmetry.space_group_name_H-M   'P 1'
#
loop_
_entity.id
_entity.type
_entity.pdbx_description
1 polymer ?
#
loop_
_entity_poly.entity_id
_entity_poly.type
_entity_poly.pdbx_seq_one_letter_code
_entity_poly.pdbx_strand_id
1 'polypeptide(L)'
;MITLHLRRRTAAAVLSFAAVLATTAATVPAHTRTHAPARAAAPSCPVVADPAMAAVDQRVDIDRITPDPVWRTSCGTLYRSDSRGPAIVFDQGFAPKDVVNGQYDVEKYVLVNQPSPYVSTTYDHDLYKTWYKSGYNYYIDAPGGVDVNKTIGDTHKWADQVEVAFPGGIQRQYIIGVCPVDKKTKVEIMSDCESNPNYRPWH
;
A
#
# COMPACT_ATOMS: atom_id res chain seq x y z
N MET A 1 -83.66 16.58 -32.88
CA MET A 1 -82.74 17.73 -32.93
C MET A 1 -83.32 18.82 -32.05
N ILE A 2 -82.46 19.57 -31.35
CA ILE A 2 -82.73 20.69 -30.43
C ILE A 2 -82.85 20.32 -28.93
N THR A 3 -81.79 20.76 -28.25
CA THR A 3 -81.47 20.92 -26.83
C THR A 3 -82.46 21.74 -26.02
N LEU A 4 -82.55 21.50 -24.70
CA LEU A 4 -82.28 22.54 -23.70
C LEU A 4 -82.03 21.99 -22.28
N HIS A 5 -81.36 22.82 -21.49
CA HIS A 5 -80.61 22.53 -20.28
C HIS A 5 -81.37 22.69 -18.96
N LEU A 6 -80.70 22.18 -17.91
CA LEU A 6 -80.52 22.78 -16.57
C LEU A 6 -81.67 22.64 -15.55
N ARG A 7 -81.36 22.03 -14.40
CA ARG A 7 -80.97 22.80 -13.20
C ARG A 7 -80.55 21.89 -12.04
N ARG A 8 -79.36 22.18 -11.52
CA ARG A 8 -78.81 21.72 -10.24
C ARG A 8 -79.71 22.16 -9.09
N ARG A 9 -79.90 21.30 -8.10
CA ARG A 9 -80.16 21.70 -6.70
C ARG A 9 -79.17 20.97 -5.81
N THR A 10 -78.20 21.73 -5.31
CA THR A 10 -77.26 21.37 -4.26
C THR A 10 -77.98 21.41 -2.91
N ALA A 11 -78.05 20.28 -2.22
CA ALA A 11 -78.37 20.25 -0.79
C ALA A 11 -77.06 20.06 -0.03
N ALA A 12 -76.65 21.09 0.72
CA ALA A 12 -75.53 21.01 1.64
C ALA A 12 -76.02 20.39 2.95
N ALA A 13 -75.66 19.13 3.20
CA ALA A 13 -75.82 18.50 4.51
C ALA A 13 -74.56 18.74 5.33
N VAL A 14 -74.69 19.47 6.43
CA VAL A 14 -73.65 19.67 7.43
C VAL A 14 -73.57 18.40 8.27
N LEU A 15 -72.47 17.66 8.17
CA LEU A 15 -72.11 16.60 9.11
C LEU A 15 -70.95 17.08 9.99
N SER A 16 -71.24 17.20 11.27
CA SER A 16 -70.29 17.52 12.33
C SER A 16 -69.23 16.41 12.47
N PHE A 17 -67.97 16.74 12.20
CA PHE A 17 -66.82 15.91 12.53
C PHE A 17 -66.54 16.00 14.03
N ALA A 18 -66.84 14.94 14.78
CA ALA A 18 -66.22 14.70 16.08
C ALA A 18 -65.00 13.80 15.87
N ALA A 19 -63.83 14.39 15.66
CA ALA A 19 -62.58 13.65 15.64
C ALA A 19 -62.15 13.36 17.09
N VAL A 20 -62.27 12.11 17.50
CA VAL A 20 -61.65 11.61 18.75
C VAL A 20 -60.14 11.58 18.52
N LEU A 21 -59.39 12.45 19.19
CA LEU A 21 -57.93 12.32 19.25
C LEU A 21 -57.57 11.12 20.14
N ALA A 22 -57.34 9.96 19.52
CA ALA A 22 -56.58 8.90 20.14
C ALA A 22 -55.08 9.22 19.97
N THR A 23 -54.45 9.68 21.06
CA THR A 23 -52.99 9.83 21.15
C THR A 23 -52.35 8.45 21.14
N THR A 24 -52.04 7.94 19.95
CA THR A 24 -51.11 6.81 19.82
C THR A 24 -49.70 7.35 20.05
N ALA A 25 -49.15 7.06 21.23
CA ALA A 25 -47.73 7.24 21.48
C ALA A 25 -46.96 6.28 20.56
N ALA A 26 -46.56 6.75 19.38
CA ALA A 26 -45.64 6.05 18.52
C ALA A 26 -44.30 5.91 19.27
N THR A 27 -44.04 4.72 19.80
CA THR A 27 -42.73 4.38 20.36
C THR A 27 -41.78 4.30 19.17
N VAL A 28 -40.90 5.30 19.04
CA VAL A 28 -39.82 5.29 18.05
C VAL A 28 -38.97 4.05 18.33
N PRO A 29 -38.76 3.14 17.36
CA PRO A 29 -37.86 2.03 17.57
C PRO A 29 -36.49 2.61 17.88
N ALA A 30 -35.94 2.27 19.04
CA ALA A 30 -34.61 2.64 19.44
C ALA A 30 -33.66 2.22 18.32
N HIS A 31 -33.13 3.21 17.59
CA HIS A 31 -32.00 2.98 16.71
C HIS A 31 -30.88 2.50 17.62
N THR A 32 -30.65 1.19 17.65
CA THR A 32 -29.34 0.64 18.02
C THR A 32 -28.35 1.37 17.14
N ARG A 33 -27.64 2.34 17.73
CA ARG A 33 -26.45 2.91 17.12
C ARG A 33 -25.53 1.72 16.92
N THR A 34 -25.48 1.18 15.70
CA THR A 34 -24.35 0.36 15.28
C THR A 34 -23.13 1.24 15.49
N HIS A 35 -22.38 0.95 16.56
CA HIS A 35 -21.09 1.57 16.77
C HIS A 35 -20.29 1.36 15.48
N ALA A 36 -19.94 2.47 14.82
CA ALA A 36 -18.88 2.43 13.82
C ALA A 36 -17.69 1.72 14.48
N PRO A 37 -17.03 0.77 13.79
CA PRO A 37 -15.88 0.09 14.37
C PRO A 37 -14.90 1.15 14.87
N ALA A 38 -14.49 1.02 16.13
CA ALA A 38 -13.55 1.96 16.71
C ALA A 38 -12.29 1.97 15.83
N ARG A 39 -11.85 3.16 15.40
CA ARG A 39 -10.53 3.34 14.80
C ARG A 39 -9.50 2.98 15.88
N ALA A 40 -8.96 1.77 15.82
CA ALA A 40 -7.82 1.39 16.61
C ALA A 40 -6.56 2.06 16.03
N ALA A 41 -5.71 2.62 16.89
CA ALA A 41 -4.38 3.06 16.47
C ALA A 41 -3.57 1.85 16.04
N ALA A 42 -2.75 2.00 14.99
CA ALA A 42 -1.84 0.94 14.57
C ALA A 42 -0.83 0.63 15.69
N PRO A 43 -0.49 -0.65 15.94
CA PRO A 43 0.55 -1.01 16.89
C PRO A 43 1.92 -0.51 16.42
N SER A 44 2.88 -0.42 17.35
CA SER A 44 4.27 -0.13 17.02
C SER A 44 4.94 -1.31 16.31
N CYS A 45 5.89 -1.02 15.41
CA CYS A 45 6.69 -2.03 14.74
C CYS A 45 7.65 -2.75 15.69
N PRO A 46 7.92 -4.05 15.49
CA PRO A 46 8.94 -4.75 16.26
C PRO A 46 10.32 -4.12 16.05
N VAL A 47 11.09 -4.05 17.14
CA VAL A 47 12.47 -3.56 17.10
C VAL A 47 13.37 -4.65 16.53
N VAL A 48 14.12 -4.32 15.49
CA VAL A 48 15.04 -5.25 14.83
C VAL A 48 16.47 -4.83 15.12
N ALA A 49 17.21 -5.72 15.79
CA ALA A 49 18.58 -5.44 16.25
C ALA A 49 19.62 -5.63 15.14
N ASP A 50 19.40 -6.55 14.21
CA ASP A 50 20.29 -6.84 13.09
C ASP A 50 19.85 -6.05 11.84
N PRO A 51 20.64 -5.05 11.39
CA PRO A 51 20.32 -4.29 10.17
C PRO A 51 20.27 -5.13 8.89
N ALA A 52 20.90 -6.31 8.90
CA ALA A 52 20.94 -7.26 7.79
C ALA A 52 19.90 -8.40 7.93
N MET A 53 18.96 -8.32 8.87
CA MET A 53 17.96 -9.37 9.12
C MET A 53 17.17 -9.75 7.86
N ALA A 54 16.93 -8.79 6.97
CA ALA A 54 16.22 -9.01 5.70
C ALA A 54 17.10 -9.60 4.59
N ALA A 55 18.43 -9.58 4.73
CA ALA A 55 19.36 -9.88 3.66
C ALA A 55 19.27 -11.33 3.17
N VAL A 56 19.20 -11.53 1.85
CA VAL A 56 19.34 -12.85 1.25
C VAL A 56 20.82 -13.25 1.10
N ASP A 57 21.69 -12.27 0.90
CA ASP A 57 23.14 -12.47 0.89
C ASP A 57 23.76 -11.92 2.17
N GLN A 58 24.01 -12.83 3.11
CA GLN A 58 24.53 -12.55 4.45
C GLN A 58 26.03 -12.18 4.46
N ARG A 59 26.70 -12.16 3.30
CA ARG A 59 28.09 -11.67 3.18
C ARG A 59 28.18 -10.15 3.10
N VAL A 60 27.04 -9.45 3.11
CA VAL A 60 27.03 -7.98 3.11
C VAL A 60 27.72 -7.45 4.35
N ASP A 61 28.58 -6.46 4.15
CA ASP A 61 29.36 -5.84 5.22
C ASP A 61 28.76 -4.47 5.55
N ILE A 62 27.98 -4.43 6.63
CA ILE A 62 27.22 -3.24 7.03
C ILE A 62 28.13 -2.06 7.36
N ASP A 63 29.35 -2.32 7.85
CA ASP A 63 30.30 -1.27 8.26
C ASP A 63 30.92 -0.54 7.06
N ARG A 64 30.76 -1.07 5.84
CA ARG A 64 31.22 -0.43 4.60
C ARG A 64 30.24 0.58 4.02
N ILE A 65 29.00 0.62 4.51
CA ILE A 65 27.96 1.52 3.99
C ILE A 65 28.36 2.97 4.26
N THR A 66 28.32 3.82 3.23
CA THR A 66 28.57 5.26 3.36
C THR A 66 27.48 6.10 2.69
N PRO A 67 27.15 7.29 3.22
CA PRO A 67 27.52 7.80 4.55
C PRO A 67 26.85 6.98 5.67
N ASP A 68 27.00 7.40 6.92
CA ASP A 68 26.37 6.74 8.08
C ASP A 68 24.87 6.50 7.82
N PRO A 69 24.42 5.23 7.75
CA PRO A 69 23.07 4.93 7.31
C PRO A 69 22.04 5.30 8.36
N VAL A 70 20.95 5.94 7.93
CA VAL A 70 19.74 6.08 8.75
C VAL A 70 18.80 4.93 8.43
N TRP A 71 18.69 3.99 9.37
CA TRP A 71 17.85 2.81 9.22
C TRP A 71 16.36 3.14 9.33
N ARG A 72 15.55 2.57 8.44
CA ARG A 72 14.09 2.57 8.54
C ARG A 72 13.67 1.74 9.75
N THR A 73 12.86 2.35 10.62
CA THR A 73 12.28 1.71 11.82
C THR A 73 10.78 1.42 11.70
N SER A 74 10.15 1.87 10.61
CA SER A 74 8.77 1.51 10.29
C SER A 74 8.70 0.11 9.65
N CYS A 75 7.50 -0.45 9.60
CA CYS A 75 7.17 -1.80 9.12
C CYS A 75 6.02 -1.79 8.11
N GLY A 76 5.65 -0.61 7.59
CA GLY A 76 4.64 -0.51 6.53
C GLY A 76 5.16 -1.12 5.21
N THR A 77 4.23 -1.58 4.38
CA THR A 77 4.53 -2.18 3.07
C THR A 77 5.40 -1.26 2.21
N LEU A 78 6.43 -1.85 1.61
CA LEU A 78 7.28 -1.24 0.60
C LEU A 78 7.02 -1.87 -0.76
N TYR A 79 7.49 -1.20 -1.81
CA TYR A 79 7.23 -1.61 -3.18
C TYR A 79 8.51 -1.71 -3.99
N ARG A 80 8.52 -2.61 -4.97
CA ARG A 80 9.63 -2.74 -5.92
C ARG A 80 9.11 -3.06 -7.30
N SER A 81 9.51 -2.23 -8.27
CA SER A 81 9.39 -2.56 -9.68
C SER A 81 10.55 -3.46 -10.11
N ASP A 82 10.25 -4.62 -10.68
CA ASP A 82 11.24 -5.56 -11.19
C ASP A 82 10.73 -6.23 -12.47
N SER A 83 11.64 -6.66 -13.35
CA SER A 83 11.29 -7.38 -14.58
C SER A 83 11.39 -8.89 -14.46
N ARG A 84 12.00 -9.38 -13.39
CA ARG A 84 11.96 -10.81 -13.05
C ARG A 84 10.56 -11.19 -12.61
N GLY A 85 10.05 -12.31 -13.11
CA GLY A 85 8.73 -12.82 -12.78
C GLY A 85 8.66 -13.49 -11.40
N PRO A 86 7.45 -13.71 -10.86
CA PRO A 86 7.24 -14.24 -9.51
C PRO A 86 7.86 -15.61 -9.29
N ALA A 87 7.88 -16.49 -10.31
CA ALA A 87 8.49 -17.81 -10.19
C ALA A 87 9.98 -17.76 -9.75
N ILE A 88 10.71 -16.71 -10.15
CA ILE A 88 12.10 -16.50 -9.75
C ILE A 88 12.16 -15.81 -8.39
N VAL A 89 11.41 -14.72 -8.23
CA VAL A 89 11.49 -13.86 -7.05
C VAL A 89 10.93 -14.54 -5.80
N PHE A 90 9.85 -15.31 -5.91
CA PHE A 90 9.27 -16.05 -4.79
C PHE A 90 10.13 -17.24 -4.38
N ASP A 91 10.97 -17.77 -5.27
CA ASP A 91 11.91 -18.84 -4.94
C ASP A 91 13.18 -18.29 -4.29
N GLN A 92 13.76 -17.23 -4.86
CA GLN A 92 15.11 -16.76 -4.53
C GLN A 92 15.13 -15.53 -3.62
N GLY A 93 14.04 -14.77 -3.55
CA GLY A 93 14.04 -13.41 -3.03
C GLY A 93 14.68 -12.42 -4.00
N PHE A 94 15.06 -11.26 -3.48
CA PHE A 94 15.79 -10.25 -4.24
C PHE A 94 17.26 -10.25 -3.83
N ALA A 95 18.09 -10.94 -4.61
CA ALA A 95 19.54 -10.85 -4.46
C ALA A 95 20.09 -9.51 -4.98
N PRO A 96 21.06 -8.89 -4.28
CA PRO A 96 21.79 -7.74 -4.79
C PRO A 96 22.74 -8.16 -5.92
N LYS A 97 23.27 -7.18 -6.65
CA LYS A 97 24.16 -7.47 -7.79
C LYS A 97 25.57 -7.87 -7.34
N ASP A 98 26.11 -7.22 -6.31
CA ASP A 98 27.47 -7.49 -5.83
C ASP A 98 27.66 -7.01 -4.39
N VAL A 99 27.71 -7.94 -3.43
CA VAL A 99 28.01 -7.61 -2.03
C VAL A 99 29.51 -7.51 -1.73
N VAL A 100 30.38 -7.99 -2.61
CA VAL A 100 31.83 -8.03 -2.33
C VAL A 100 32.50 -6.78 -2.88
N ASN A 101 32.34 -6.51 -4.17
CA ASN A 101 33.02 -5.42 -4.88
C ASN A 101 32.05 -4.30 -5.34
N GLY A 102 30.77 -4.40 -4.98
CA GLY A 102 29.76 -3.42 -5.35
C GLY A 102 29.96 -2.04 -4.71
N GLN A 103 29.18 -1.09 -5.19
CA GLN A 103 29.14 0.28 -4.66
C GLN A 103 28.42 0.35 -3.32
N TYR A 104 29.17 0.50 -2.23
CA TYR A 104 28.62 0.67 -0.89
C TYR A 104 28.22 2.12 -0.55
N ASP A 105 28.65 3.10 -1.35
CA ASP A 105 28.21 4.48 -1.15
C ASP A 105 26.78 4.66 -1.69
N VAL A 106 25.85 4.98 -0.78
CA VAL A 106 24.41 5.10 -1.05
C VAL A 106 24.14 6.22 -2.06
N GLU A 107 24.81 7.38 -1.93
CA GLU A 107 24.64 8.49 -2.86
C GLU A 107 25.08 8.12 -4.28
N LYS A 108 26.29 7.55 -4.43
CA LYS A 108 26.80 7.10 -5.73
C LYS A 108 25.92 6.01 -6.33
N TYR A 109 25.40 5.10 -5.52
CA TYR A 109 24.47 4.08 -5.96
C TYR A 109 23.20 4.69 -6.54
N VAL A 110 22.55 5.58 -5.81
CA VAL A 110 21.29 6.24 -6.20
C VAL A 110 21.45 7.07 -7.46
N LEU A 111 22.58 7.77 -7.62
CA LEU A 111 22.82 8.64 -8.77
C LEU A 111 23.10 7.88 -10.07
N VAL A 112 23.83 6.76 -10.03
CA VAL A 112 24.42 6.10 -11.22
C VAL A 112 23.85 4.70 -11.49
N ASN A 113 23.20 4.06 -10.51
CA ASN A 113 22.63 2.70 -10.62
C ASN A 113 23.64 1.65 -11.14
N GLN A 114 24.78 1.56 -10.45
CA GLN A 114 25.83 0.58 -10.72
C GLN A 114 25.68 -0.69 -9.86
N PRO A 115 26.37 -1.81 -10.16
CA PRO A 115 26.38 -2.98 -9.29
C PRO A 115 26.72 -2.61 -7.83
N SER A 116 25.89 -3.08 -6.90
CA SER A 116 25.90 -2.66 -5.50
C SER A 116 25.41 -3.79 -4.59
N PRO A 117 25.64 -3.70 -3.26
CA PRO A 117 25.08 -4.62 -2.27
C PRO A 117 23.59 -4.36 -2.03
N TYR A 118 22.98 -3.37 -2.70
CA TYR A 118 21.64 -2.89 -2.40
C TYR A 118 20.59 -3.46 -3.35
N VAL A 119 19.41 -3.69 -2.78
CA VAL A 119 18.16 -3.81 -3.53
C VAL A 119 17.27 -2.62 -3.18
N SER A 120 17.01 -1.75 -4.16
CA SER A 120 16.09 -0.63 -3.99
C SER A 120 14.65 -1.10 -3.83
N THR A 121 13.95 -0.43 -2.93
CA THR A 121 12.50 -0.45 -2.77
C THR A 121 12.03 0.98 -2.54
N THR A 122 10.73 1.21 -2.47
CA THR A 122 10.17 2.54 -2.24
C THR A 122 9.02 2.48 -1.25
N TYR A 123 8.80 3.59 -0.53
CA TYR A 123 7.56 3.80 0.22
C TYR A 123 6.34 4.06 -0.68
N ASP A 124 6.56 4.54 -1.91
CA ASP A 124 5.49 4.92 -2.83
C ASP A 124 4.96 3.70 -3.60
N HIS A 125 3.70 3.34 -3.32
CA HIS A 125 2.97 2.31 -4.04
C HIS A 125 3.00 2.55 -5.55
N ASP A 126 2.89 3.80 -5.99
CA ASP A 126 2.64 4.16 -7.39
C ASP A 126 3.92 4.41 -8.20
N LEU A 127 5.11 4.23 -7.63
CA LEU A 127 6.37 4.44 -8.34
C LEU A 127 6.52 3.50 -9.56
N TYR A 128 5.82 2.36 -9.58
CA TYR A 128 5.76 1.49 -10.75
C TYR A 128 5.19 2.20 -11.99
N LYS A 129 4.43 3.29 -11.84
CA LYS A 129 3.93 4.09 -12.98
C LYS A 129 5.05 4.82 -13.70
N THR A 130 6.12 5.18 -12.97
CA THR A 130 7.38 5.70 -13.55
C THR A 130 8.16 4.56 -14.21
N TRP A 131 8.23 3.41 -13.55
CA TRP A 131 8.97 2.22 -14.00
C TRP A 131 8.12 1.16 -14.70
N TYR A 132 7.07 1.58 -15.40
CA TYR A 132 6.02 0.71 -15.96
C TYR A 132 6.54 -0.38 -16.91
N LYS A 133 7.72 -0.18 -17.50
CA LYS A 133 8.37 -1.16 -18.38
C LYS A 133 8.88 -2.41 -17.65
N SER A 134 9.07 -2.32 -16.33
CA SER A 134 9.51 -3.45 -15.48
C SER A 134 8.51 -4.59 -15.55
N GLY A 135 7.20 -4.29 -15.51
CA GLY A 135 6.14 -5.27 -15.74
C GLY A 135 5.58 -5.93 -14.49
N TYR A 136 6.20 -5.74 -13.33
CA TYR A 136 5.69 -6.20 -12.04
C TYR A 136 5.90 -5.13 -10.95
N ASN A 137 4.93 -5.02 -10.04
CA ASN A 137 5.04 -4.30 -8.79
C ASN A 137 4.98 -5.31 -7.63
N TYR A 138 6.08 -5.47 -6.92
CA TYR A 138 6.19 -6.37 -5.78
C TYR A 138 5.85 -5.66 -4.49
N TYR A 139 5.13 -6.35 -3.61
CA TYR A 139 4.74 -5.91 -2.29
C TYR A 139 5.67 -6.55 -1.26
N ILE A 140 6.30 -5.75 -0.41
CA ILE A 140 7.37 -6.17 0.49
C ILE A 140 7.02 -5.76 1.92
N ASP A 141 7.07 -6.73 2.83
CA ASP A 141 7.01 -6.53 4.27
C ASP A 141 8.30 -7.04 4.89
N ALA A 142 9.31 -6.17 4.90
CA ALA A 142 10.65 -6.47 5.38
C ALA A 142 11.05 -5.54 6.52
N PRO A 143 11.77 -6.04 7.53
CA PRO A 143 12.35 -5.19 8.57
C PRO A 143 13.55 -4.39 8.06
N GLY A 144 13.74 -3.18 8.59
CA GLY A 144 14.92 -2.37 8.32
C GLY A 144 14.97 -1.79 6.90
N GLY A 145 16.19 -1.76 6.34
CA GLY A 145 16.55 -1.04 5.11
C GLY A 145 17.07 0.37 5.41
N VAL A 146 17.98 0.87 4.58
CA VAL A 146 18.52 2.23 4.67
C VAL A 146 17.52 3.19 4.04
N ASP A 147 17.01 4.15 4.82
CA ASP A 147 16.15 5.22 4.33
C ASP A 147 17.02 6.24 3.58
N VAL A 148 16.93 6.26 2.25
CA VAL A 148 17.86 7.01 1.40
C VAL A 148 17.77 8.49 1.68
N ASN A 149 16.56 9.06 1.65
CA ASN A 149 16.39 10.50 1.83
C ASN A 149 16.83 10.97 3.23
N LYS A 150 16.66 10.13 4.26
CA LYS A 150 17.20 10.46 5.60
C LYS A 150 18.71 10.32 5.70
N THR A 151 19.32 9.47 4.87
CA THR A 151 20.76 9.19 4.87
C THR A 151 21.55 10.23 4.07
N ILE A 152 21.07 10.60 2.87
CA ILE A 152 21.78 11.49 1.94
C ILE A 152 21.07 12.83 1.70
N GLY A 153 19.97 13.09 2.42
CA GLY A 153 19.11 14.27 2.24
C GLY A 153 18.05 14.07 1.15
N ASP A 154 17.14 15.03 1.01
CA ASP A 154 15.97 14.98 0.11
C ASP A 154 16.07 15.97 -1.07
N THR A 155 17.27 16.48 -1.35
CA THR A 155 17.52 17.47 -2.41
C THR A 155 18.12 16.88 -3.69
N HIS A 156 18.49 15.59 -3.67
CA HIS A 156 19.07 14.92 -4.83
C HIS A 156 18.01 14.63 -5.91
N LYS A 157 18.46 14.41 -7.15
CA LYS A 157 17.62 14.20 -8.36
C LYS A 157 16.53 13.15 -8.20
N TRP A 158 16.70 12.19 -7.29
CA TRP A 158 15.84 11.02 -7.14
C TRP A 158 15.09 10.99 -5.81
N ALA A 159 15.06 12.09 -5.05
CA ALA A 159 14.41 12.14 -3.74
C ALA A 159 12.92 11.80 -3.79
N ASP A 160 12.23 12.14 -4.88
CA ASP A 160 10.82 11.80 -5.11
C ASP A 160 10.56 10.29 -5.21
N GLN A 161 11.60 9.46 -5.40
CA GLN A 161 11.46 8.00 -5.38
C GLN A 161 11.28 7.44 -3.96
N VAL A 162 11.53 8.24 -2.91
CA VAL A 162 11.36 7.87 -1.49
C VAL A 162 11.91 6.47 -1.21
N GLU A 163 13.17 6.28 -1.57
CA GLU A 163 13.81 4.97 -1.65
C GLU A 163 14.19 4.42 -0.27
N VAL A 164 14.02 3.11 -0.11
CA VAL A 164 14.63 2.31 0.95
C VAL A 164 15.54 1.27 0.31
N ALA A 165 16.84 1.35 0.60
CA ALA A 165 17.87 0.46 0.04
C ALA A 165 18.17 -0.69 1.02
N PHE A 166 17.99 -1.93 0.58
CA PHE A 166 18.25 -3.12 1.40
C PHE A 166 19.65 -3.70 1.15
N PRO A 167 20.62 -3.52 2.06
CA PRO A 167 21.93 -4.14 1.97
C PRO A 167 21.80 -5.67 2.10
N GLY A 168 22.45 -6.41 1.19
CA GLY A 168 22.35 -7.86 1.13
C GLY A 168 21.02 -8.36 0.53
N GLY A 169 20.17 -7.44 0.07
CA GLY A 169 18.90 -7.75 -0.58
C GLY A 169 17.79 -8.15 0.37
N ILE A 170 16.83 -8.93 -0.13
CA ILE A 170 15.57 -9.24 0.59
C ILE A 170 15.25 -10.73 0.44
N GLN A 171 15.19 -11.44 1.56
CA GLN A 171 14.77 -12.85 1.61
C GLN A 171 13.31 -12.99 1.16
N ARG A 172 13.02 -14.09 0.46
CA ARG A 172 11.69 -14.40 -0.07
C ARG A 172 10.57 -14.36 0.97
N GLN A 173 10.85 -14.66 2.24
CA GLN A 173 9.85 -14.67 3.31
C GLN A 173 9.30 -13.28 3.65
N TYR A 174 9.98 -12.21 3.23
CA TYR A 174 9.56 -10.82 3.42
C TYR A 174 8.88 -10.23 2.17
N ILE A 175 8.65 -11.03 1.14
CA ILE A 175 7.94 -10.61 -0.08
C ILE A 175 6.50 -11.11 0.07
N ILE A 176 5.53 -10.20 0.15
CA ILE A 176 4.11 -10.52 0.31
C ILE A 176 3.56 -11.18 -0.96
N GLY A 177 3.89 -10.59 -2.11
CA GLY A 177 3.30 -10.96 -3.39
C GLY A 177 3.67 -9.97 -4.49
N VAL A 178 2.95 -10.06 -5.60
CA VAL A 178 3.20 -9.24 -6.79
C VAL A 178 1.89 -8.95 -7.52
N CYS A 179 1.83 -7.80 -8.18
CA CYS A 179 0.84 -7.51 -9.21
C CYS A 179 1.55 -7.24 -10.55
N PRO A 180 1.15 -7.89 -11.66
CA PRO A 180 1.60 -7.51 -13.00
C PRO A 180 1.17 -6.08 -13.34
N VAL A 181 1.96 -5.38 -14.15
CA VAL A 181 1.68 -4.01 -14.58
C VAL A 181 1.37 -3.97 -16.08
N ASP A 182 0.21 -3.44 -16.45
CA ASP A 182 -0.10 -3.13 -17.84
C ASP A 182 0.77 -1.95 -18.32
N LYS A 183 1.63 -2.23 -19.30
CA LYS A 183 2.63 -1.26 -19.79
C LYS A 183 2.04 -0.10 -20.58
N LYS A 184 0.80 -0.23 -21.09
CA LYS A 184 0.13 0.82 -21.88
C LYS A 184 -0.59 1.79 -20.97
N THR A 185 -1.34 1.28 -20.01
CA THR A 185 -2.19 2.04 -19.11
C THR A 185 -1.49 2.42 -17.80
N LYS A 186 -0.36 1.78 -17.48
CA LYS A 186 0.43 2.01 -16.25
C LYS A 186 -0.40 1.77 -14.99
N VAL A 187 -1.19 0.70 -15.02
CA VAL A 187 -2.00 0.23 -13.90
C VAL A 187 -1.64 -1.21 -13.60
N GLU A 188 -1.80 -1.59 -12.35
CA GLU A 188 -1.72 -3.00 -11.97
C GLU A 188 -2.90 -3.78 -12.53
N ILE A 189 -2.62 -4.98 -13.01
CA ILE A 189 -3.63 -5.95 -13.43
C ILE A 189 -4.05 -6.70 -12.17
N MET A 190 -4.96 -6.09 -11.40
CA MET A 190 -5.32 -6.56 -10.07
C MET A 190 -5.87 -8.00 -10.03
N SER A 191 -6.50 -8.45 -11.11
CA SER A 191 -7.00 -9.84 -11.24
C SER A 191 -5.89 -10.89 -11.28
N ASP A 192 -4.68 -10.47 -11.64
CA ASP A 192 -3.53 -11.34 -11.90
C ASP A 192 -2.47 -11.19 -10.80
N CYS A 193 -2.81 -10.55 -9.68
CA CYS A 193 -1.92 -10.48 -8.53
C CYS A 193 -1.75 -11.87 -7.89
N GLU A 194 -0.54 -12.18 -7.48
CA GLU A 194 -0.16 -13.46 -6.90
C GLU A 194 0.41 -13.25 -5.50
N SER A 195 -0.07 -14.04 -4.54
CA SER A 195 0.54 -14.13 -3.21
C SER A 195 1.77 -15.02 -3.26
N ASN A 196 2.83 -14.62 -2.55
CA ASN A 196 4.01 -15.46 -2.40
C ASN A 196 3.72 -16.58 -1.37
N PRO A 197 3.80 -17.87 -1.75
CA PRO A 197 3.56 -18.97 -0.81
C PRO A 197 4.60 -19.05 0.31
N ASN A 198 5.74 -18.36 0.18
CA ASN A 198 6.81 -18.35 1.17
C ASN A 198 6.74 -17.16 2.15
N TYR A 199 5.78 -16.24 1.98
CA TYR A 199 5.64 -15.07 2.85
C TYR A 199 5.40 -15.48 4.32
N ARG A 200 6.08 -14.80 5.25
CA ARG A 200 5.95 -15.01 6.70
C ARG A 200 5.76 -13.66 7.40
N PRO A 201 4.53 -13.32 7.84
CA PRO A 201 4.28 -12.14 8.65
C PRO A 201 5.13 -12.12 9.93
N TRP A 202 5.55 -10.95 10.37
CA TRP A 202 6.44 -10.78 11.53
C TRP A 202 5.98 -9.70 12.52
N HIS A 203 4.82 -9.05 12.29
CA HIS A 203 4.15 -8.10 13.19
C HIS A 203 2.63 -8.26 13.15
#